data_AF-Q2BES1-F1
#
_entry.id   AF-Q2BES1-F1
#
_cell.length_a   1.000
_cell.length_b   1.000
_cell.length_c   1.000
_cell.angle_alpha   90.00
_cell.angle_beta   90.00
_cell.angle_gamma   90.00
#
_symmetry.space_group_name_H-M   'P 1'
#
loop_
_entity.id
_entity.type
_entity.pdbx_description
1 polymer ?
#
loop_
_entity_poly.entity_id
_entity_poly.type
_entity_poly.pdbx_seq_one_letter_code
_entity_poly.pdbx_strand_id
1 'polypeptide(L)'
;MVAQTLEKDGLIDQRMPVINKPGGGGAVGWAYMMKKEGNPHNIFVSSPPIILVPLNGQSKYGVDDFTPLSNLIADYAAFAVRADAKWDDLNDLFDDMKKDPSKISVVGVSSPGSMDHIQFIKIAKAAGVDVTKIKYVSDQDGGALTQLLNGSVDVYSAGTSETIEQVRAGKIKVLGVTSPERLKGDTLEDFPTAIEQGINETFVNWRGFFGPPNMDEKQIQYYEERLKKLNDSPEWKKIREKYGWNELYMDSGEYKEFLKKENDELYKLLDELKLIR
;
A
#
# COMPACT_ATOMS: atom_id res chain seq x y z
N MET A 1 -9.19 -2.56 14.93
CA MET A 1 -8.71 -1.26 15.42
C MET A 1 -9.77 -0.19 15.20
N VAL A 2 -10.03 0.26 13.96
CA VAL A 2 -11.09 1.27 13.67
C VAL A 2 -12.43 0.96 14.35
N ALA A 3 -13.01 -0.22 14.11
CA ALA A 3 -14.29 -0.61 14.73
C ALA A 3 -14.25 -0.54 16.26
N GLN A 4 -13.18 -1.04 16.90
CA GLN A 4 -13.02 -1.01 18.35
C GLN A 4 -12.92 0.43 18.89
N THR A 5 -12.18 1.30 18.20
CA THR A 5 -12.04 2.70 18.62
C THR A 5 -13.35 3.47 18.45
N LEU A 6 -14.07 3.26 17.34
CA LEU A 6 -15.40 3.83 17.13
C LEU A 6 -16.39 3.42 18.24
N GLU A 7 -16.39 2.14 18.63
CA GLU A 7 -17.23 1.64 19.73
C GLU A 7 -16.80 2.23 21.09
N LYS A 8 -15.50 2.22 21.39
CA LYS A 8 -14.96 2.71 22.66
C LYS A 8 -15.19 4.20 22.88
N ASP A 9 -15.06 4.99 21.81
CA ASP A 9 -15.21 6.45 21.85
C ASP A 9 -16.69 6.86 21.71
N GLY A 10 -17.63 5.91 21.62
CA GLY A 10 -19.07 6.18 21.50
C GLY A 10 -19.44 6.89 20.20
N LEU A 11 -18.67 6.67 19.13
CA LEU A 11 -18.87 7.29 17.82
C LEU A 11 -19.88 6.54 16.94
N ILE A 12 -20.23 5.32 17.33
CA ILE A 12 -21.28 4.51 16.71
C ILE A 12 -22.25 3.97 17.77
N ASP A 13 -23.52 3.90 17.41
CA ASP A 13 -24.60 3.48 18.33
C ASP A 13 -24.79 1.96 18.36
N GLN A 14 -24.21 1.25 17.39
CA GLN A 14 -24.29 -0.20 17.24
C GLN A 14 -22.91 -0.81 17.06
N ARG A 15 -22.77 -2.08 17.44
CA ARG A 15 -21.53 -2.82 17.24
C ARG A 15 -21.21 -2.97 15.76
N MET A 16 -19.92 -2.87 15.43
CA MET A 16 -19.38 -3.02 14.09
C MET A 16 -18.52 -4.28 14.00
N PRO A 17 -19.13 -5.47 13.79
CA PRO A 17 -18.37 -6.71 13.69
C PRO A 17 -17.46 -6.71 12.45
N VAL A 18 -16.21 -7.16 12.65
CA VAL A 18 -15.22 -7.27 11.57
C VAL A 18 -15.27 -8.67 10.98
N ILE A 19 -15.42 -8.77 9.66
CA ILE A 19 -15.46 -10.04 8.92
C ILE A 19 -14.34 -10.04 7.88
N ASN A 20 -13.42 -11.00 8.00
CA ASN A 20 -12.38 -11.21 6.98
C ASN A 20 -12.91 -12.05 5.81
N LYS A 21 -12.68 -11.58 4.58
CA LYS A 21 -13.03 -12.27 3.32
C LYS A 21 -11.78 -12.40 2.43
N PRO A 22 -10.86 -13.34 2.75
CA PRO A 22 -9.60 -13.48 2.02
C PRO A 22 -9.80 -14.04 0.61
N GLY A 23 -8.85 -13.73 -0.29
CA GLY A 23 -8.74 -14.31 -1.62
C GLY A 23 -8.68 -13.28 -2.76
N GLY A 24 -7.90 -13.60 -3.79
CA GLY A 24 -7.80 -12.82 -5.04
C GLY A 24 -7.36 -11.37 -4.85
N GLY A 25 -6.45 -11.09 -3.91
CA GLY A 25 -5.97 -9.73 -3.63
C GLY A 25 -7.05 -8.75 -3.14
N GLY A 26 -8.22 -9.25 -2.73
CA GLY A 26 -9.40 -8.43 -2.36
C GLY A 26 -10.65 -8.76 -3.18
N ALA A 27 -10.51 -9.41 -4.34
CA ALA A 27 -11.61 -9.70 -5.26
C ALA A 27 -12.78 -10.44 -4.61
N VAL A 28 -12.51 -11.38 -3.69
CA VAL A 28 -13.56 -12.13 -2.96
C VAL A 28 -14.37 -11.20 -2.04
N GLY A 29 -13.69 -10.28 -1.36
CA GLY A 29 -14.33 -9.28 -0.48
C GLY A 29 -15.18 -8.29 -1.27
N TRP A 30 -14.68 -7.78 -2.39
CA TRP A 30 -15.42 -6.86 -3.26
C TRP A 30 -16.65 -7.53 -3.87
N ALA A 31 -16.53 -8.76 -4.37
CA ALA A 31 -17.68 -9.53 -4.86
C ALA A 31 -18.74 -9.80 -3.77
N TYR A 32 -18.32 -9.91 -2.49
CA TYR A 32 -19.24 -9.97 -1.37
C TYR A 32 -19.93 -8.62 -1.12
N MET A 33 -19.19 -7.50 -1.17
CA MET A 33 -19.73 -6.16 -0.97
C MET A 33 -20.73 -5.75 -2.06
N MET A 34 -20.56 -6.21 -3.30
CA MET A 34 -21.55 -6.00 -4.36
C MET A 34 -22.91 -6.63 -4.03
N LYS A 35 -22.93 -7.72 -3.25
CA LYS A 35 -24.19 -8.33 -2.77
C LYS A 35 -24.83 -7.55 -1.60
N LYS A 36 -24.23 -6.43 -1.19
CA LYS A 36 -24.70 -5.52 -0.14
C LYS A 36 -25.19 -4.19 -0.69
N GLU A 37 -25.37 -4.07 -2.01
CA GLU A 37 -25.99 -2.90 -2.63
C GLU A 37 -27.30 -2.53 -1.92
N GLY A 38 -27.49 -1.23 -1.67
CA GLY A 38 -28.64 -0.70 -0.93
C GLY A 38 -28.61 -0.92 0.58
N ASN A 39 -27.58 -1.57 1.14
CA ASN A 39 -27.43 -1.74 2.60
C ASN A 39 -26.23 -0.93 3.14
N PRO A 40 -26.46 0.31 3.63
CA PRO A 40 -25.40 1.20 4.08
C PRO A 40 -24.72 0.73 5.38
N HIS A 41 -25.19 -0.33 6.04
CA HIS A 41 -24.57 -0.85 7.27
C HIS A 41 -23.35 -1.75 7.02
N ASN A 42 -22.93 -1.91 5.75
CA ASN A 42 -21.73 -2.64 5.40
C ASN A 42 -20.72 -1.63 4.83
N ILE A 43 -19.55 -1.55 5.43
CA ILE A 43 -18.41 -0.83 4.87
C ILE A 43 -17.21 -1.76 4.87
N PHE A 44 -16.22 -1.47 4.04
CA PHE A 44 -14.98 -2.22 3.99
C PHE A 44 -13.79 -1.27 3.90
N VAL A 45 -12.64 -1.74 4.35
CA VAL A 45 -11.37 -1.04 4.20
C VAL A 45 -10.64 -1.58 2.98
N SER A 46 -10.01 -0.70 2.21
CA SER A 46 -9.16 -1.07 1.09
C SER A 46 -7.91 -0.20 1.00
N SER A 47 -7.07 -0.54 0.03
CA SER A 47 -5.73 0.01 -0.22
C SER A 47 -5.44 -0.09 -1.73
N PRO A 48 -4.31 0.39 -2.28
CA PRO A 48 -4.05 0.38 -3.73
C PRO A 48 -4.43 -0.88 -4.55
N PRO A 49 -4.39 -2.12 -4.02
CA PRO A 49 -4.93 -3.29 -4.68
C PRO A 49 -6.34 -3.16 -5.29
N ILE A 50 -7.23 -2.33 -4.75
CA ILE A 50 -8.57 -2.10 -5.36
C ILE A 50 -8.49 -1.44 -6.74
N ILE A 51 -7.37 -0.81 -7.07
CA ILE A 51 -7.05 -0.31 -8.41
C ILE A 51 -6.29 -1.39 -9.19
N LEU A 52 -5.25 -1.97 -8.58
CA LEU A 52 -4.30 -2.85 -9.28
C LEU A 52 -4.87 -4.22 -9.67
N VAL A 53 -5.69 -4.83 -8.82
CA VAL A 53 -6.24 -6.19 -9.00
C VAL A 53 -7.29 -6.23 -10.12
N PRO A 54 -8.15 -5.22 -10.30
CA PRO A 54 -8.98 -5.13 -11.50
C PRO A 54 -8.18 -4.92 -12.77
N LEU A 55 -7.20 -4.01 -12.74
CA LEU A 55 -6.39 -3.71 -13.92
C LEU A 55 -5.64 -4.93 -14.46
N ASN A 56 -5.15 -5.82 -13.60
CA ASN A 56 -4.52 -7.07 -14.03
C ASN A 56 -5.51 -8.26 -14.21
N GLY A 57 -6.81 -7.99 -14.26
CA GLY A 57 -7.87 -8.95 -14.62
C GLY A 57 -8.24 -9.98 -13.54
N GLN A 58 -7.74 -9.83 -12.32
CA GLN A 58 -8.07 -10.74 -11.21
C GLN A 58 -9.44 -10.42 -10.58
N SER A 59 -9.93 -9.19 -10.75
CA SER A 59 -11.25 -8.76 -10.30
C SER A 59 -11.97 -8.05 -11.45
N LYS A 60 -13.30 -8.16 -11.47
CA LYS A 60 -14.16 -7.32 -12.32
C LYS A 60 -14.71 -6.09 -11.59
N TYR A 61 -14.39 -5.97 -10.30
CA TYR A 61 -14.84 -4.88 -9.42
C TYR A 61 -13.65 -4.09 -8.90
N GLY A 62 -13.66 -2.78 -9.07
CA GLY A 62 -12.61 -1.84 -8.65
C GLY A 62 -13.16 -0.61 -7.94
N VAL A 63 -12.35 0.45 -7.89
CA VAL A 63 -12.69 1.69 -7.15
C VAL A 63 -14.00 2.32 -7.59
N ASP A 64 -14.33 2.24 -8.88
CA ASP A 64 -15.52 2.88 -9.46
C ASP A 64 -16.82 2.13 -9.13
N ASP A 65 -16.74 0.90 -8.63
CA ASP A 65 -17.92 0.11 -8.25
C ASP A 65 -18.38 0.40 -6.81
N PHE A 66 -17.63 1.15 -6.03
CA PHE A 66 -17.90 1.40 -4.60
C PHE A 66 -17.99 2.89 -4.29
N THR A 67 -18.55 3.24 -3.14
CA THR A 67 -18.61 4.62 -2.68
C THR A 67 -17.45 4.91 -1.73
N PRO A 68 -16.46 5.76 -2.09
CA PRO A 68 -15.41 6.19 -1.17
C PRO A 68 -15.99 6.98 0.01
N LEU A 69 -15.57 6.68 1.22
CA LEU A 69 -16.07 7.32 2.44
C LEU A 69 -15.02 8.23 3.09
N SER A 70 -13.80 7.73 3.29
CA SER A 70 -12.67 8.50 3.82
C SER A 70 -11.40 7.66 3.80
N ASN A 71 -10.25 8.30 3.56
CA ASN A 71 -8.96 7.70 3.87
C ASN A 71 -8.53 8.10 5.30
N LEU A 72 -7.83 7.20 6.01
CA LEU A 72 -7.37 7.49 7.38
C LEU A 72 -5.85 7.54 7.54
N ILE A 73 -5.14 6.66 6.84
CA ILE A 73 -3.71 6.45 7.05
C ILE A 73 -2.95 6.35 5.75
N ALA A 74 -1.66 6.63 5.87
CA ALA A 74 -0.62 6.29 4.92
C ALA A 74 0.35 5.31 5.57
N ASP A 75 0.75 4.30 4.79
CA ASP A 75 1.92 3.47 5.01
C ASP A 75 2.81 3.57 3.76
N TYR A 76 4.08 3.27 3.89
CA TYR A 76 5.07 3.45 2.84
C TYR A 76 5.89 2.19 2.65
N ALA A 77 6.39 2.03 1.42
CA ALA A 77 7.23 0.90 1.07
C ALA A 77 8.69 1.16 1.48
N ALA A 78 9.40 0.08 1.75
CA ALA A 78 10.83 0.04 1.94
C ALA A 78 11.44 -0.96 0.94
N PHE A 79 12.56 -0.59 0.34
CA PHE A 79 13.34 -1.48 -0.51
C PHE A 79 14.59 -1.91 0.25
N ALA A 80 14.64 -3.18 0.59
CA ALA A 80 15.69 -3.73 1.43
C ALA A 80 16.51 -4.77 0.68
N VAL A 81 17.77 -4.89 1.09
CA VAL A 81 18.71 -5.89 0.61
C VAL A 81 19.38 -6.55 1.80
N ARG A 82 20.06 -7.68 1.60
CA ARG A 82 20.90 -8.26 2.67
C ARG A 82 21.93 -7.26 3.18
N ALA A 83 22.28 -7.36 4.46
CA ALA A 83 23.25 -6.46 5.07
C ALA A 83 24.62 -6.45 4.36
N ASP A 84 25.00 -7.58 3.75
CA ASP A 84 26.26 -7.76 3.00
C ASP A 84 26.13 -7.52 1.49
N ALA A 85 24.98 -7.01 1.02
CA ALA A 85 24.82 -6.62 -0.38
C ALA A 85 25.71 -5.42 -0.74
N LYS A 86 26.12 -5.37 -2.01
CA LYS A 86 27.04 -4.36 -2.56
C LYS A 86 26.47 -2.95 -2.72
N TRP A 87 25.15 -2.78 -2.60
CA TRP A 87 24.46 -1.49 -2.78
C TRP A 87 24.25 -0.84 -1.42
N ASP A 88 24.59 0.44 -1.27
CA ASP A 88 24.40 1.16 0.00
C ASP A 88 23.17 2.07 -0.04
N ASP A 89 22.70 2.44 -1.23
CA ASP A 89 21.50 3.25 -1.44
C ASP A 89 20.71 2.84 -2.71
N LEU A 90 19.63 3.56 -3.04
CA LEU A 90 18.83 3.30 -4.24
C LEU A 90 19.56 3.66 -5.53
N ASN A 91 20.45 4.65 -5.51
CA ASN A 91 21.20 5.07 -6.71
C ASN A 91 22.17 3.96 -7.12
N ASP A 92 22.89 3.36 -6.18
CA ASP A 92 23.76 2.21 -6.43
C ASP A 92 22.98 1.05 -7.07
N LEU A 93 21.82 0.72 -6.48
CA LEU A 93 20.95 -0.35 -6.98
C LEU A 93 20.47 -0.06 -8.40
N PHE A 94 19.94 1.15 -8.63
CA PHE A 94 19.35 1.51 -9.92
C PHE A 94 20.40 1.74 -11.00
N ASP A 95 21.61 2.18 -10.67
CA ASP A 95 22.70 2.27 -11.63
C ASP A 95 23.18 0.90 -12.12
N ASP A 96 23.14 -0.11 -11.25
CA ASP A 96 23.35 -1.49 -11.68
C ASP A 96 22.16 -2.05 -12.47
N MET A 97 20.92 -1.76 -12.06
CA MET A 97 19.74 -2.16 -12.82
C MET A 97 19.71 -1.52 -14.21
N LYS A 98 20.15 -0.26 -14.40
CA LYS A 98 20.23 0.37 -15.73
C LYS A 98 21.14 -0.39 -16.69
N LYS A 99 22.15 -1.12 -16.19
CA LYS A 99 23.04 -1.94 -17.03
C LYS A 99 22.32 -3.21 -17.52
N ASP A 100 21.61 -3.88 -16.63
CA ASP A 100 20.82 -5.07 -16.94
C ASP A 100 19.77 -5.36 -15.83
N PRO A 101 18.51 -4.90 -15.98
CA PRO A 101 17.49 -5.08 -14.94
C PRO A 101 17.12 -6.54 -14.72
N SER A 102 17.38 -7.42 -15.70
CA SER A 102 16.98 -8.84 -15.64
C SER A 102 17.86 -9.67 -14.70
N LYS A 103 19.02 -9.14 -14.31
CA LYS A 103 19.99 -9.79 -13.41
C LYS A 103 19.71 -9.55 -11.93
N ILE A 104 18.87 -8.58 -11.60
CA ILE A 104 18.56 -8.22 -10.22
C ILE A 104 17.09 -8.54 -9.98
N SER A 105 16.86 -9.50 -9.10
CA SER A 105 15.53 -9.97 -8.75
C SER A 105 14.92 -9.18 -7.60
N VAL A 106 13.64 -8.87 -7.73
CA VAL A 106 12.85 -8.16 -6.73
C VAL A 106 11.76 -9.10 -6.24
N VAL A 107 11.69 -9.34 -4.94
CA VAL A 107 10.66 -10.18 -4.32
C VAL A 107 9.66 -9.32 -3.55
N GLY A 108 8.39 -9.71 -3.62
CA GLY A 108 7.30 -9.17 -2.80
C GLY A 108 6.21 -10.21 -2.62
N VAL A 109 5.26 -9.96 -1.71
CA VAL A 109 4.15 -10.89 -1.46
C VAL A 109 3.11 -10.80 -2.57
N SER A 110 2.86 -9.60 -3.06
CA SER A 110 1.84 -9.29 -4.05
C SER A 110 2.04 -10.02 -5.39
N SER A 111 0.95 -10.35 -6.09
CA SER A 111 1.00 -10.83 -7.49
C SER A 111 1.73 -9.83 -8.42
N PRO A 112 2.29 -10.28 -9.56
CA PRO A 112 2.74 -9.37 -10.61
C PRO A 112 1.65 -8.37 -11.00
N GLY A 113 2.03 -7.09 -11.07
CA GLY A 113 1.11 -5.99 -11.35
C GLY A 113 0.29 -5.52 -10.14
N SER A 114 0.59 -5.99 -8.93
CA SER A 114 -0.02 -5.53 -7.67
C SER A 114 1.01 -4.82 -6.78
N MET A 115 0.61 -4.43 -5.56
CA MET A 115 1.25 -3.41 -4.72
C MET A 115 2.78 -3.53 -4.64
N ASP A 116 3.32 -4.66 -4.16
CA ASP A 116 4.77 -4.80 -3.92
C ASP A 116 5.60 -4.76 -5.21
N HIS A 117 5.02 -5.21 -6.32
CA HIS A 117 5.63 -5.05 -7.62
C HIS A 117 5.62 -3.57 -8.03
N ILE A 118 4.44 -2.97 -8.03
CA ILE A 118 4.22 -1.65 -8.63
C ILE A 118 4.88 -0.52 -7.85
N GLN A 119 4.95 -0.61 -6.53
CA GLN A 119 5.67 0.38 -5.71
C GLN A 119 7.15 0.43 -6.07
N PHE A 120 7.80 -0.72 -6.30
CA PHE A 120 9.20 -0.77 -6.72
C PHE A 120 9.35 -0.24 -8.15
N ILE A 121 8.48 -0.70 -9.06
CA ILE A 121 8.51 -0.29 -10.46
C ILE A 121 8.34 1.24 -10.61
N LYS A 122 7.43 1.87 -9.86
CA LYS A 122 7.20 3.32 -9.92
C LYS A 122 8.50 4.09 -9.62
N ILE A 123 9.19 3.71 -8.54
CA ILE A 123 10.44 4.36 -8.10
C ILE A 123 11.60 4.05 -9.05
N ALA A 124 11.77 2.79 -9.46
CA ALA A 124 12.82 2.39 -10.40
C ALA A 124 12.67 3.10 -11.76
N LYS A 125 11.43 3.26 -12.24
CA LYS A 125 11.12 4.01 -13.47
C LYS A 125 11.51 5.48 -13.33
N ALA A 126 11.17 6.11 -12.21
CA ALA A 126 11.57 7.50 -11.95
C ALA A 126 13.10 7.67 -11.90
N ALA A 127 13.82 6.63 -11.48
CA ALA A 127 15.29 6.59 -11.54
C ALA A 127 15.86 6.28 -12.94
N GLY A 128 15.02 6.02 -13.95
CA GLY A 128 15.43 5.77 -15.34
C GLY A 128 15.77 4.30 -15.66
N VAL A 129 15.37 3.34 -14.83
CA VAL A 129 15.52 1.91 -15.10
C VAL A 129 14.53 1.47 -16.20
N ASP A 130 14.96 0.59 -17.10
CA ASP A 130 14.04 -0.12 -18.02
C ASP A 130 13.23 -1.16 -17.24
N VAL A 131 12.10 -0.70 -16.69
CA VAL A 131 11.27 -1.47 -15.77
C VAL A 131 10.57 -2.67 -16.42
N THR A 132 10.48 -2.71 -17.75
CA THR A 132 9.86 -3.82 -18.47
C THR A 132 10.67 -5.12 -18.39
N LYS A 133 11.94 -5.04 -17.97
CA LYS A 133 12.86 -6.18 -17.84
C LYS A 133 13.10 -6.62 -16.41
N ILE A 134 12.53 -5.93 -15.42
CA ILE A 134 12.74 -6.27 -14.01
C ILE A 134 12.17 -7.66 -13.72
N LYS A 135 13.00 -8.51 -13.10
CA LYS A 135 12.61 -9.85 -12.68
C LYS A 135 11.90 -9.78 -11.33
N TYR A 136 10.56 -9.70 -11.36
CA TYR A 136 9.75 -9.75 -10.14
C TYR A 136 9.38 -11.19 -9.76
N VAL A 137 9.54 -11.52 -8.47
CA VAL A 137 9.19 -12.79 -7.86
C VAL A 137 8.06 -12.54 -6.85
N SER A 138 6.93 -13.21 -7.02
CA SER A 138 5.82 -13.17 -6.06
C SER A 138 5.90 -14.36 -5.11
N ASP A 139 5.85 -14.11 -3.80
CA ASP A 139 5.79 -15.12 -2.75
C ASP A 139 4.57 -14.88 -1.85
N GLN A 140 3.44 -15.45 -2.27
CA GLN A 140 2.16 -15.29 -1.58
C GLN A 140 2.03 -16.15 -0.32
N ASP A 141 2.99 -17.04 -0.07
CA ASP A 141 3.02 -17.94 1.09
C ASP A 141 3.79 -17.32 2.27
N GLY A 142 4.32 -16.10 2.11
CA GLY A 142 5.00 -15.33 3.15
C GLY A 142 6.49 -15.66 3.29
N GLY A 143 7.10 -16.30 2.29
CA GLY A 143 8.52 -16.67 2.28
C GLY A 143 9.47 -15.58 1.73
N ALA A 144 8.95 -14.43 1.28
CA ALA A 144 9.71 -13.40 0.58
C ALA A 144 11.00 -12.97 1.31
N LEU A 145 10.89 -12.63 2.60
CA LEU A 145 12.04 -12.25 3.42
C LEU A 145 13.05 -13.40 3.57
N THR A 146 12.58 -14.64 3.69
CA THR A 146 13.47 -15.82 3.77
C THR A 146 14.26 -16.00 2.49
N GLN A 147 13.64 -15.79 1.33
CA GLN A 147 14.32 -15.81 0.03
C GLN A 147 15.40 -14.73 -0.06
N LEU A 148 15.13 -13.52 0.47
CA LEU A 148 16.16 -12.47 0.53
C LEU A 148 17.33 -12.93 1.42
N LEU A 149 17.03 -13.39 2.64
CA LEU A 149 18.05 -13.74 3.63
C LEU A 149 18.94 -14.92 3.20
N ASN A 150 18.40 -15.88 2.44
CA ASN A 150 19.17 -17.00 1.92
C ASN A 150 19.87 -16.70 0.57
N GLY A 151 19.64 -15.53 -0.01
CA GLY A 151 20.25 -15.09 -1.28
C GLY A 151 19.61 -15.65 -2.54
N SER A 152 18.39 -16.19 -2.47
CA SER A 152 17.64 -16.62 -3.67
C SER A 152 17.14 -15.44 -4.50
N VAL A 153 16.98 -14.27 -3.86
CA VAL A 153 16.58 -13.00 -4.48
C VAL A 153 17.41 -11.84 -3.93
N ASP A 154 17.47 -10.74 -4.68
CA ASP A 154 18.40 -9.64 -4.42
C ASP A 154 17.79 -8.51 -3.61
N VAL A 155 16.54 -8.15 -3.91
CA VAL A 155 15.83 -7.00 -3.32
C VAL A 155 14.49 -7.45 -2.78
N TYR A 156 14.15 -7.02 -1.57
CA TYR A 156 12.83 -7.17 -0.98
C TYR A 156 12.07 -5.84 -1.06
N SER A 157 10.91 -5.88 -1.73
CA SER A 157 9.95 -4.77 -1.80
C SER A 157 8.77 -5.09 -0.89
N ALA A 158 8.62 -4.32 0.19
CA ALA A 158 7.60 -4.56 1.21
C ALA A 158 7.22 -3.27 1.96
N GLY A 159 6.26 -3.36 2.88
CA GLY A 159 5.97 -2.26 3.79
C GLY A 159 7.13 -1.99 4.76
N THR A 160 7.32 -0.73 5.15
CA THR A 160 8.37 -0.33 6.11
C THR A 160 8.35 -1.13 7.41
N SER A 161 7.14 -1.36 7.96
CA SER A 161 6.93 -2.14 9.18
C SER A 161 7.45 -3.57 9.13
N GLU A 162 7.55 -4.19 7.94
CA GLU A 162 8.07 -5.56 7.76
C GLU A 162 9.60 -5.62 7.83
N THR A 163 10.29 -4.49 7.71
CA THR A 163 11.76 -4.43 7.62
C THR A 163 12.44 -4.13 8.96
N ILE A 164 11.75 -3.44 9.87
CA ILE A 164 12.31 -2.85 11.11
C ILE A 164 13.09 -3.88 11.93
N GLU A 165 12.46 -5.01 12.27
CA GLU A 165 13.08 -6.01 13.16
C GLU A 165 14.30 -6.67 12.52
N GLN A 166 14.33 -6.80 11.20
CA GLN A 166 15.45 -7.40 10.49
C GLN A 166 16.62 -6.43 10.33
N VAL A 167 16.34 -5.13 10.21
CA VAL A 167 17.35 -4.08 10.28
C VAL A 167 17.96 -4.03 11.68
N ARG A 168 17.13 -4.05 12.73
CA ARG A 168 17.61 -4.12 14.14
C ARG A 168 18.47 -5.35 14.40
N ALA A 169 18.14 -6.48 13.78
CA ALA A 169 18.92 -7.70 13.86
C ALA A 169 20.19 -7.69 12.98
N GLY A 170 20.44 -6.63 12.21
CA GLY A 170 21.60 -6.50 11.31
C GLY A 170 21.59 -7.49 10.15
N LYS A 171 20.41 -8.00 9.75
CA LYS A 171 20.26 -9.00 8.70
C LYS A 171 20.04 -8.40 7.32
N ILE A 172 19.36 -7.26 7.29
CA ILE A 172 19.08 -6.50 6.06
C ILE A 172 19.43 -5.03 6.28
N LYS A 173 19.58 -4.28 5.19
CA LYS A 173 19.61 -2.81 5.18
C LYS A 173 18.55 -2.29 4.23
N VAL A 174 17.91 -1.18 4.59
CA VAL A 174 16.92 -0.49 3.74
C VAL A 174 17.67 0.55 2.91
N LEU A 175 17.60 0.41 1.59
CA LEU A 175 18.22 1.32 0.62
C LEU A 175 17.41 2.60 0.43
N GLY A 176 16.09 2.50 0.61
CA GLY A 176 15.25 3.67 0.71
C GLY A 176 13.77 3.36 0.89
N VAL A 177 13.02 4.40 1.24
CA VAL A 177 11.57 4.36 1.44
C VAL A 177 10.84 5.28 0.47
N THR A 178 9.56 5.00 0.25
CA THR A 178 8.71 5.73 -0.71
C THR A 178 7.97 6.92 -0.12
N SER A 179 8.22 7.24 1.15
CA SER A 179 7.66 8.42 1.82
C SER A 179 8.30 9.71 1.32
N PRO A 180 7.55 10.83 1.32
CA PRO A 180 8.09 12.12 0.91
C PRO A 180 9.18 12.63 1.86
N GLU A 181 9.06 12.29 3.14
CA GLU A 181 10.01 12.65 4.21
C GLU A 181 10.36 11.40 5.02
N ARG A 182 11.47 11.45 5.76
CA ARG A 182 11.86 10.36 6.65
C ARG A 182 10.76 10.05 7.65
N LEU A 183 10.55 8.77 7.89
CA LEU A 183 9.52 8.31 8.81
C LEU A 183 9.95 8.52 10.25
N LYS A 184 8.98 8.77 11.13
CA LYS A 184 9.23 8.93 12.56
C LYS A 184 9.21 7.57 13.23
N GLY A 185 10.15 7.36 14.15
CA GLY A 185 10.21 6.16 14.97
C GLY A 185 11.61 5.57 15.01
N ASP A 186 11.86 4.80 16.05
CA ASP A 186 13.13 4.11 16.25
C ASP A 186 13.42 3.17 15.06
N THR A 187 14.64 3.27 14.49
CA THR A 187 15.09 2.64 13.23
C THR A 187 14.52 3.27 11.95
N LEU A 188 13.24 3.69 11.95
CA LEU A 188 12.59 4.28 10.76
C LEU A 188 13.21 5.63 10.35
N GLU A 189 13.68 6.43 11.32
CA GLU A 189 14.31 7.73 11.06
C GLU A 189 15.64 7.63 10.31
N ASP A 190 16.28 6.45 10.33
CA ASP A 190 17.53 6.21 9.61
C ASP A 190 17.29 5.91 8.13
N PHE A 191 16.07 5.53 7.73
CA PHE A 191 15.77 5.12 6.37
C PHE A 191 15.75 6.32 5.42
N PRO A 192 16.65 6.38 4.42
CA PRO A 192 16.65 7.48 3.47
C PRO A 192 15.41 7.42 2.57
N THR A 193 14.87 8.56 2.17
CA THR A 193 13.78 8.56 1.19
C THR A 193 14.31 8.47 -0.23
N ALA A 194 13.47 8.06 -1.18
CA ALA A 194 13.78 8.18 -2.61
C ALA A 194 14.04 9.65 -3.01
N ILE A 195 13.28 10.59 -2.44
CA ILE A 195 13.41 12.03 -2.71
C ILE A 195 14.77 12.57 -2.26
N GLU A 196 15.24 12.20 -1.06
CA GLU A 196 16.57 12.60 -0.55
C GLU A 196 17.72 12.15 -1.46
N GLN A 197 17.49 11.06 -2.20
CA GLN A 197 18.44 10.47 -3.15
C GLN A 197 18.31 11.04 -4.57
N GLY A 198 17.45 12.03 -4.79
CA GLY A 198 17.23 12.67 -6.10
C GLY A 198 16.21 11.99 -7.00
N ILE A 199 15.49 10.98 -6.51
CA ILE A 199 14.44 10.27 -7.24
C ILE A 199 13.10 10.91 -6.87
N ASN A 200 12.61 11.83 -7.72
CA ASN A 200 11.40 12.62 -7.47
C ASN A 200 10.11 11.81 -7.72
N GLU A 201 9.90 10.77 -6.91
CA GLU A 201 8.72 9.90 -6.99
C GLU A 201 8.40 9.32 -5.61
N THR A 202 7.11 9.10 -5.35
CA THR A 202 6.61 8.51 -4.10
C THR A 202 5.58 7.42 -4.38
N PHE A 203 5.37 6.57 -3.39
CA PHE A 203 4.29 5.60 -3.41
C PHE A 203 3.72 5.49 -2.02
N VAL A 204 2.40 5.65 -1.90
CA VAL A 204 1.71 5.57 -0.62
C VAL A 204 0.74 4.40 -0.62
N ASN A 205 0.90 3.51 0.35
CA ASN A 205 -0.06 2.48 0.69
C ASN A 205 -1.14 3.11 1.59
N TRP A 206 -2.04 3.85 0.97
CA TRP A 206 -3.18 4.45 1.64
C TRP A 206 -4.15 3.38 2.14
N ARG A 207 -4.84 3.62 3.25
CA ARG A 207 -5.95 2.77 3.70
C ARG A 207 -7.18 3.57 4.03
N GLY A 208 -8.22 3.35 3.23
CA GLY A 208 -9.47 4.07 3.30
C GLY A 208 -10.69 3.16 3.28
N PHE A 209 -11.81 3.73 3.68
CA PHE A 209 -13.09 3.07 3.78
C PHE A 209 -13.94 3.35 2.56
N PHE A 210 -14.67 2.32 2.19
CA PHE A 210 -15.63 2.32 1.11
C PHE A 210 -16.93 1.70 1.62
N GLY A 211 -18.06 2.19 1.11
CA GLY A 211 -19.35 1.56 1.26
C GLY A 211 -19.79 0.82 -0.01
N PRO A 212 -20.97 0.18 0.01
CA PRO A 212 -21.57 -0.44 -1.17
C PRO A 212 -21.81 0.59 -2.28
N PRO A 213 -22.13 0.13 -3.50
CA PRO A 213 -22.55 1.03 -4.57
C PRO A 213 -23.75 1.90 -4.17
N ASN A 214 -23.83 3.08 -4.77
CA ASN A 214 -25.01 3.94 -4.76
C ASN A 214 -25.49 4.39 -3.36
N MET A 215 -24.56 4.62 -2.42
CA MET A 215 -24.92 5.26 -1.15
C MET A 215 -25.41 6.69 -1.36
N ASP A 216 -26.41 7.09 -0.58
CA ASP A 216 -26.91 8.47 -0.60
C ASP A 216 -26.02 9.41 0.23
N GLU A 217 -26.19 10.72 0.00
CA GLU A 217 -25.37 11.76 0.65
C GLU A 217 -25.44 11.71 2.19
N LYS A 218 -26.62 11.39 2.76
CA LYS A 218 -26.77 11.29 4.22
C LYS A 218 -26.03 10.09 4.78
N GLN A 219 -26.03 8.97 4.06
CA GLN A 219 -25.29 7.77 4.43
C GLN A 219 -23.78 8.01 4.36
N ILE A 220 -23.30 8.70 3.32
CA ILE A 220 -21.88 9.07 3.17
C ILE A 220 -21.47 9.99 4.32
N GLN A 221 -22.22 11.07 4.54
CA GLN A 221 -21.95 12.06 5.59
C GLN A 221 -21.94 11.42 6.99
N TYR A 222 -22.84 10.45 7.25
CA TYR A 222 -22.84 9.71 8.51
C TYR A 222 -21.47 9.07 8.80
N TYR A 223 -20.89 8.36 7.82
CA TYR A 223 -19.60 7.70 8.01
C TYR A 223 -18.45 8.69 8.02
N GLU A 224 -18.46 9.68 7.13
CA GLU A 224 -17.41 10.70 7.06
C GLU A 224 -17.25 11.43 8.40
N GLU A 225 -18.33 11.89 9.02
CA GLU A 225 -18.29 12.56 10.32
C GLU A 225 -17.66 11.70 11.43
N ARG A 226 -17.93 10.39 11.40
CA ARG A 226 -17.48 9.44 12.42
C ARG A 226 -16.03 9.04 12.19
N LEU A 227 -15.64 8.86 10.94
CA LEU A 227 -14.26 8.62 10.53
C LEU A 227 -13.39 9.87 10.78
N LYS A 228 -13.93 11.09 10.63
CA LYS A 228 -13.25 12.32 11.03
C LYS A 228 -13.01 12.38 12.53
N LYS A 229 -14.06 12.16 13.34
CA LYS A 229 -13.95 12.15 14.81
C LYS A 229 -12.97 11.07 15.30
N LEU A 230 -12.97 9.91 14.65
CA LEU A 230 -11.99 8.87 14.89
C LEU A 230 -10.58 9.35 14.55
N ASN A 231 -10.38 9.93 13.36
CA ASN A 231 -9.07 10.41 12.91
C ASN A 231 -8.43 11.38 13.91
N ASP A 232 -9.26 12.27 14.46
CA ASP A 232 -8.87 13.32 15.40
C ASP A 232 -8.73 12.80 16.83
N SER A 233 -9.11 11.55 17.09
CA SER A 233 -9.12 10.99 18.44
C SER A 233 -7.70 10.69 18.93
N PRO A 234 -7.38 11.00 20.20
CA PRO A 234 -6.08 10.65 20.78
C PRO A 234 -5.79 9.15 20.75
N GLU A 235 -6.83 8.32 20.82
CA GLU A 235 -6.69 6.86 20.76
C GLU A 235 -6.25 6.42 19.36
N TRP A 236 -6.85 6.98 18.30
CA TRP A 236 -6.43 6.68 16.94
C TRP A 236 -5.02 7.17 16.65
N LYS A 237 -4.66 8.36 17.13
CA LYS A 237 -3.29 8.87 17.04
C LYS A 237 -2.27 7.90 17.68
N LYS A 238 -2.54 7.39 18.88
CA LYS A 238 -1.68 6.39 19.54
C LYS A 238 -1.57 5.09 18.74
N ILE A 239 -2.68 4.65 18.13
CA ILE A 239 -2.67 3.47 17.25
C ILE A 239 -1.74 3.74 16.05
N ARG A 240 -1.88 4.88 15.38
CA ARG A 240 -1.00 5.25 14.25
C ARG A 240 0.48 5.24 14.66
N GLU A 241 0.82 5.91 15.77
CA GLU A 241 2.19 5.93 16.30
C GLU A 241 2.73 4.54 16.61
N LYS A 242 1.91 3.67 17.22
CA LYS A 242 2.31 2.29 17.56
C LYS A 242 2.65 1.44 16.34
N TYR A 243 1.94 1.64 15.22
CA TYR A 243 2.12 0.85 14.00
C TYR A 243 3.01 1.55 12.96
N GLY A 244 3.57 2.72 13.28
CA GLY A 244 4.39 3.50 12.35
C GLY A 244 3.60 4.04 11.16
N TRP A 245 2.29 4.24 11.33
CA TRP A 245 1.42 4.79 10.29
C TRP A 245 1.37 6.31 10.35
N ASN A 246 1.30 6.92 9.18
CA ASN A 246 1.16 8.36 9.05
C ASN A 246 -0.31 8.73 8.94
N GLU A 247 -0.64 9.92 9.45
CA GLU A 247 -1.94 10.53 9.19
C GLU A 247 -2.06 10.89 7.72
N LEU A 248 -3.12 10.37 7.08
CA LEU A 248 -3.54 10.78 5.75
C LEU A 248 -5.06 10.79 5.74
N TYR A 249 -5.65 11.72 6.47
CA TYR A 249 -7.09 11.90 6.42
C TYR A 249 -7.46 12.55 5.09
N MET A 250 -8.44 11.96 4.41
CA MET A 250 -9.15 12.59 3.31
C MET A 250 -10.64 12.37 3.53
N ASP A 251 -11.45 13.41 3.35
CA ASP A 251 -12.90 13.26 3.31
C ASP A 251 -13.35 12.49 2.06
N SER A 252 -14.66 12.23 1.91
CA SER A 252 -15.16 11.44 0.77
C SER A 252 -14.87 12.09 -0.58
N GLY A 253 -14.90 13.42 -0.65
CA GLY A 253 -14.65 14.20 -1.86
C GLY A 253 -13.18 14.19 -2.26
N GLU A 254 -12.31 14.58 -1.32
CA GLU A 254 -10.85 14.55 -1.47
C GLU A 254 -10.37 13.14 -1.84
N TYR A 255 -10.92 12.12 -1.16
CA TYR A 255 -10.53 10.74 -1.39
C TYR A 255 -10.96 10.26 -2.77
N LYS A 256 -12.15 10.62 -3.24
CA LYS A 256 -12.60 10.30 -4.59
C LYS A 256 -11.70 10.92 -5.67
N GLU A 257 -11.30 12.18 -5.51
CA GLU A 257 -10.38 12.83 -6.44
C GLU A 257 -8.99 12.19 -6.43
N PHE A 258 -8.50 11.86 -5.24
CA PHE A 258 -7.24 11.15 -5.07
C PHE A 258 -7.26 9.78 -5.76
N LEU A 259 -8.31 8.97 -5.54
CA LEU A 259 -8.46 7.66 -6.17
C LEU A 259 -8.50 7.73 -7.69
N LYS A 260 -9.12 8.77 -8.26
CA LYS A 260 -9.13 8.96 -9.71
C LYS A 260 -7.72 9.21 -10.26
N LYS A 261 -6.93 10.06 -9.60
CA LYS A 261 -5.54 10.34 -9.98
C LYS A 261 -4.68 9.09 -9.89
N GLU A 262 -4.79 8.36 -8.78
CA GLU A 262 -4.10 7.08 -8.57
C GLU A 262 -4.47 6.07 -9.65
N ASN A 263 -5.75 5.95 -9.98
CA ASN A 263 -6.22 5.04 -11.03
C ASN A 263 -5.61 5.38 -12.40
N ASP A 264 -5.61 6.66 -12.78
CA ASP A 264 -5.04 7.11 -14.06
C ASP A 264 -3.51 6.89 -14.13
N GLU A 265 -2.79 7.15 -13.04
CA GLU A 265 -1.34 6.91 -12.95
C GLU A 265 -1.01 5.41 -13.04
N LEU A 266 -1.70 4.59 -12.25
CA LEU A 266 -1.46 3.16 -12.18
C LEU A 266 -1.89 2.46 -13.47
N TYR A 267 -2.98 2.88 -14.10
CA TYR A 267 -3.38 2.39 -15.42
C TYR A 267 -2.25 2.56 -16.44
N LYS A 268 -1.72 3.78 -16.58
CA LYS A 268 -0.64 4.07 -17.54
C LYS A 268 0.60 3.21 -17.28
N LEU A 269 0.95 3.03 -16.01
CA LEU A 269 2.10 2.22 -15.62
C LEU A 269 1.89 0.73 -15.95
N LEU A 270 0.71 0.17 -15.65
CA LEU A 270 0.42 -1.22 -15.96
C LEU A 270 0.30 -1.47 -17.47
N ASP A 271 -0.22 -0.51 -18.23
CA ASP A 271 -0.31 -0.58 -19.69
C ASP A 271 1.09 -0.68 -20.33
N GLU A 272 2.02 0.19 -19.90
CA GLU A 272 3.41 0.17 -20.34
C GLU A 272 4.10 -1.17 -20.04
N LEU A 273 3.81 -1.75 -18.86
CA LEU A 273 4.31 -3.07 -18.47
C LEU A 273 3.59 -4.23 -19.17
N LYS A 274 2.54 -3.96 -19.96
CA LYS A 274 1.65 -4.96 -20.57
C LYS A 274 1.04 -5.91 -19.54
N LEU A 275 0.69 -5.37 -18.38
CA LEU A 275 0.08 -6.09 -17.26
C LEU A 275 -1.42 -5.84 -17.11
N ILE A 276 -2.01 -5.00 -17.98
CA ILE A 276 -3.47 -4.87 -18.09
C ILE A 276 -4.04 -6.13 -18.73
N ARG A 277 -5.18 -6.62 -18.23
CA ARG A 277 -5.88 -7.80 -18.76
C ARG A 277 -7.36 -7.56 -19.01
#